data_AF-A0A7L1BIZ0-F1
#
_entry.id   AF-A0A7L1BIZ0-F1
#
_cell.length_a   1.000
_cell.length_b   1.000
_cell.length_c   1.000
_cell.angle_alpha   90.00
_cell.angle_beta   90.00
_cell.angle_gamma   90.00
#
_symmetry.space_group_name_H-M   'P 1'
#
loop_
_entity.id
_entity.type
_entity.pdbx_description
1 polymer ?
#
loop_
_entity_poly.entity_id
_entity_poly.type
_entity_poly.pdbx_seq_one_letter_code
_entity_poly.pdbx_strand_id
1 'polypeptide(L)' 'QRTTTEERPFCCPDCGKGFKGNSPLTTHQHIHTGEGPHKGDECGMSFSQSSNLILHQGIHSRKWPYEC' A
#
# COMPACT_ATOMS: atom_id res chain seq x y z
N GLN A 1 4.52 1.82 -34.56
CA GLN A 1 4.97 2.83 -33.58
C GLN A 1 4.17 2.59 -32.31
N ARG A 2 4.85 2.32 -31.18
CA ARG A 2 4.19 1.96 -29.91
C ARG A 2 3.44 3.18 -29.39
N THR A 3 2.13 3.03 -29.24
CA THR A 3 1.18 4.00 -28.69
C THR A 3 1.57 4.35 -27.25
N THR A 4 2.13 5.53 -27.04
CA THR A 4 2.33 6.11 -25.71
C THR A 4 1.09 6.94 -25.38
N THR A 5 -0.06 6.27 -25.20
CA THR A 5 -1.37 6.92 -24.96
C THR A 5 -1.87 6.70 -23.53
N GLU A 6 -0.99 6.27 -22.65
CA GLU A 6 -1.23 6.34 -21.20
C GLU A 6 -0.26 7.38 -20.66
N GLU A 7 -0.60 8.67 -20.81
CA GLU A 7 0.09 9.75 -20.08
C GLU A 7 -0.07 9.47 -18.58
N ARG A 8 0.89 8.74 -18.05
CA ARG A 8 1.04 8.42 -16.64
C ARG A 8 2.17 9.32 -16.15
N PRO A 9 1.90 10.61 -15.86
CA PRO A 9 2.95 11.58 -15.52
C PRO A 9 3.72 11.19 -14.26
N PHE A 10 3.15 10.31 -13.44
CA PHE A 10 3.75 9.83 -12.20
C PHE A 10 4.37 8.46 -12.41
N CYS A 11 5.69 8.38 -12.56
CA CYS A 11 6.42 7.12 -12.72
C CYS A 11 7.19 6.75 -11.45
N CYS A 12 7.22 5.46 -11.13
CA CYS A 12 8.06 4.94 -10.06
C CYS A 12 9.53 4.98 -10.49
N PRO A 13 10.43 5.62 -9.70
CA PRO A 13 11.85 5.68 -10.03
C PRO A 13 12.56 4.33 -9.90
N ASP A 14 12.07 3.43 -9.04
CA ASP A 14 12.71 2.14 -8.76
C ASP A 14 12.42 1.08 -9.83
N CYS A 15 11.23 1.12 -10.46
CA CYS A 15 10.81 0.07 -11.42
C CYS A 15 10.21 0.61 -12.73
N GLY A 16 10.10 1.93 -12.90
CA GLY A 16 9.58 2.56 -14.11
C GLY A 16 8.06 2.42 -14.32
N LYS A 17 7.32 1.88 -13.35
CA LYS A 17 5.87 1.72 -13.45
C LYS A 17 5.17 3.09 -13.42
N GLY A 18 4.42 3.41 -14.47
CA GLY A 18 3.62 4.64 -14.52
C GLY A 18 2.37 4.56 -13.65
N PHE A 19 1.80 5.70 -13.27
CA PHE A 19 0.55 5.89 -12.55
C PHE A 19 -0.18 7.16 -13.05
N LYS A 20 -1.51 7.17 -12.95
CA LYS A 20 -2.35 8.31 -13.37
C LYS A 20 -2.40 9.43 -12.34
N GLY A 21 -1.83 9.24 -11.15
CA GLY A 21 -1.85 10.21 -10.06
C GLY A 21 -0.77 9.94 -9.02
N ASN A 22 -0.51 10.92 -8.15
CA ASN A 22 0.51 10.82 -7.12
C ASN A 22 0.14 9.82 -6.01
N SER A 23 -1.12 9.79 -5.54
CA SER A 23 -1.54 8.83 -4.48
C SER A 23 -1.21 7.37 -4.79
N PRO A 24 -1.59 6.80 -5.97
CA PRO A 24 -1.24 5.42 -6.28
C PRO A 24 0.28 5.22 -6.53
N LEU A 25 1.02 6.25 -6.93
CA LEU A 25 2.48 6.21 -7.00
C LEU A 25 3.09 6.11 -5.59
N THR A 26 2.67 6.97 -4.66
CA THR A 26 3.15 6.95 -3.26
C THR A 26 2.84 5.62 -2.60
N THR A 27 1.61 5.11 -2.75
CA THR A 27 1.25 3.78 -2.24
C THR A 27 2.09 2.67 -2.86
N HIS A 28 2.44 2.80 -4.14
CA HIS A 28 3.31 1.85 -4.81
C HIS A 28 4.75 1.91 -4.29
N GLN A 29 5.31 3.08 -4.00
CA GLN A 29 6.70 3.20 -3.52
C GLN A 29 6.93 2.45 -2.20
N HIS A 30 5.91 2.34 -1.37
CA HIS A 30 5.95 1.57 -0.13
C HIS A 30 6.25 0.07 -0.31
N ILE A 31 6.03 -0.51 -1.50
CA ILE A 31 6.39 -1.91 -1.76
C ILE A 31 7.90 -2.10 -1.90
N HIS A 32 8.62 -1.07 -2.35
CA HIS A 32 10.08 -1.12 -2.54
C HIS A 32 10.80 -0.90 -1.23
N THR A 33 10.27 -0.03 -0.36
CA THR A 33 10.83 0.21 0.98
C THR A 33 10.40 -0.85 1.99
N GLY A 34 9.34 -1.62 1.70
CA GLY A 34 8.71 -2.53 2.66
C GLY A 34 7.93 -1.79 3.77
N GLU A 35 7.88 -0.46 3.72
CA GLU A 35 7.18 0.39 4.67
C GLU A 35 5.81 0.75 4.11
N GLY A 36 4.82 -0.11 4.32
CA GLY A 36 3.41 0.21 4.04
C GLY A 36 2.91 1.37 4.92
N PRO A 37 1.95 2.17 4.42
CA PRO A 37 1.40 3.32 5.15
C PRO A 37 0.69 2.91 6.44
N HIS A 38 0.30 1.65 6.53
CA HIS A 38 -0.35 1.07 7.70
C HIS A 38 0.52 -0.07 8.22
N LYS A 39 1.47 0.24 9.11
CA LYS A 39 2.34 -0.74 9.74
C LYS A 39 1.69 -1.29 11.01
N GLY A 40 1.68 -2.60 11.16
CA GLY A 40 1.35 -3.27 12.42
C GLY A 40 2.51 -3.11 13.38
N ASP A 41 2.29 -2.37 14.48
CA ASP A 41 3.29 -2.14 15.53
C ASP A 41 3.88 -3.43 16.12
N GLU A 42 3.10 -4.52 16.15
CA GLU A 42 3.50 -5.76 16.83
C GLU A 42 4.36 -6.71 15.98
N CYS A 43 4.25 -6.67 14.65
CA CYS A 43 4.91 -7.63 13.76
C CYS A 43 5.63 -6.99 12.57
N GLY A 44 5.54 -5.66 12.42
CA GLY A 44 6.14 -4.93 11.32
C GLY A 44 5.48 -5.16 9.96
N MET A 45 4.36 -5.90 9.88
CA MET A 45 3.61 -6.08 8.63
C MET A 45 3.00 -4.77 8.16
N SER A 46 3.11 -4.54 6.87
CA SER A 46 2.73 -3.30 6.22
C SER A 46 1.56 -3.53 5.26
N PHE A 47 0.46 -2.81 5.47
CA PHE A 47 -0.76 -2.94 4.67
C PHE A 47 -0.97 -1.71 3.79
N SER A 48 -1.49 -1.94 2.58
CA SER A 48 -1.85 -0.88 1.63
C SER A 48 -3.18 -0.19 1.97
N GLN A 49 -3.98 -0.77 2.86
CA GLN A 49 -5.29 -0.26 3.28
C GLN A 49 -5.44 -0.37 4.80
N SER A 50 -6.07 0.65 5.40
CA SER A 50 -6.30 0.73 6.85
C SER A 50 -7.23 -0.37 7.38
N SER A 51 -8.25 -0.76 6.60
CA SER A 51 -9.16 -1.86 6.95
C SER A 51 -8.44 -3.18 7.17
N ASN A 52 -7.45 -3.47 6.31
CA ASN A 52 -6.63 -4.67 6.42
C ASN A 52 -5.72 -4.63 7.66
N LEU A 53 -5.20 -3.46 8.03
CA LEU A 53 -4.44 -3.30 9.27
C LEU A 53 -5.32 -3.55 10.50
N ILE A 54 -6.53 -2.99 10.55
CA ILE A 54 -7.45 -3.15 11.69
C ILE A 54 -7.82 -4.62 11.88
N LEU A 55 -8.14 -5.31 10.78
CA LEU A 55 -8.42 -6.75 10.81
C LEU A 55 -7.21 -7.54 11.32
N HIS A 56 -6.02 -7.22 10.82
CA HIS A 56 -4.79 -7.87 11.21
C HIS A 56 -4.45 -7.64 12.70
N GLN A 57 -4.69 -6.44 13.24
CA GLN A 57 -4.53 -6.15 14.66
C GLN A 57 -5.44 -7.02 15.54
N GLY A 58 -6.62 -7.43 15.04
CA GLY A 58 -7.49 -8.38 15.74
C GLY A 58 -6.86 -9.76 15.98
N ILE A 59 -5.94 -10.19 15.10
CA ILE A 59 -5.21 -11.47 15.25
C ILE A 59 -4.24 -11.38 16.44
N HIS A 60 -3.55 -10.24 16.56
CA HIS A 60 -2.63 -9.96 17.67
C HIS A 60 -3.36 -9.78 19.00
N SER A 61 -4.46 -9.03 18.98
CA SER A 61 -5.16 -8.64 20.21
C SER A 61 -6.12 -9.71 20.77
N ARG A 62 -6.34 -10.85 20.09
CA ARG A 62 -7.36 -11.90 20.40
C ARG A 62 -8.80 -11.40 20.59
N LYS A 63 -9.03 -10.09 20.46
CA LYS A 63 -10.32 -9.44 20.34
C LYS A 63 -10.50 -9.08 18.88
N TRP A 64 -11.43 -9.75 18.23
CA TRP A 64 -11.97 -9.22 16.99
C TRP A 64 -12.67 -7.89 17.29
N PRO A 65 -12.42 -6.81 16.52
CA PRO A 65 -13.04 -5.50 16.78
C PRO A 65 -14.55 -5.51 16.52
N TYR A 66 -15.03 -6.54 15.83
CA TYR A 66 -16.44 -6.80 15.62
C TYR A 66 -16.93 -7.68 16.77
N GLU A 67 -17.43 -7.06 17.84
CA GLU A 67 -18.30 -7.73 18.79
C GLU A 67 -19.71 -7.85 18.17
N CYS A 68 -20.35 -9.00 18.34
CA CYS A 68 -21.69 -9.30 17.82
C CYS A 68 -22.77 -8.48 18.52
#